data_AF-A0A2M7VY40-F1
#
_entry.id   AF-A0A2M7VY40-F1
#
_cell.length_a   1.000
_cell.length_b   1.000
_cell.length_c   1.000
_cell.angle_alpha   90.00
_cell.angle_beta   90.00
_cell.angle_gamma   90.00
#
_symmetry.space_group_name_H-M   'P 1'
#
loop_
_entity.id
_entity.type
_entity.pdbx_description
1 polymer ?
#
loop_
_entity_poly.entity_id
_entity_poly.type
_entity_poly.pdbx_seq_one_letter_code
_entity_poly.pdbx_strand_id
1 'polypeptide(L)' 'MFNNRLKFIGGSKFHVFCQELFYALSGALVLFVVMEIIKPQIVTVYLNLSFWLLLWCLNAMILLLFKPGK' A
#
# COMPACT_ATOMS: atom_id res chain seq x y z
N MET A 1 -14.09 15.89 -19.67
CA MET A 1 -14.48 14.47 -19.87
C MET A 1 -13.67 13.47 -19.03
N PHE A 2 -12.49 13.82 -18.50
CA PHE A 2 -11.69 12.94 -17.62
C PHE A 2 -12.26 12.75 -16.19
N ASN A 3 -13.01 13.74 -15.69
CA ASN A 3 -13.48 13.75 -14.30
C ASN A 3 -14.53 12.66 -13.99
N ASN A 4 -15.33 12.25 -14.99
CA ASN A 4 -16.36 11.23 -14.79
C ASN A 4 -15.81 9.79 -14.81
N ARG A 5 -14.60 9.56 -15.34
CA ARG A 5 -13.95 8.23 -15.29
C ARG A 5 -13.31 7.94 -13.94
N LEU A 6 -12.73 8.95 -13.27
CA LEU A 6 -12.25 8.81 -11.89
C LEU A 6 -13.40 8.50 -10.91
N LYS A 7 -14.57 9.11 -11.14
CA LYS A 7 -15.78 8.85 -10.35
C LYS A 7 -16.34 7.43 -10.53
N PHE A 8 -16.06 6.79 -11.67
CA PHE A 8 -16.54 5.44 -12.00
C PHE A 8 -15.60 4.31 -11.53
N ILE A 9 -14.30 4.61 -11.38
CA ILE A 9 -13.32 3.68 -10.79
C ILE A 9 -13.46 3.67 -9.26
N GLY A 10 -14.06 4.70 -8.66
CA GLY A 10 -14.51 4.75 -7.27
C GLY A 10 -15.71 3.85 -6.96
N GLY A 11 -15.77 2.65 -7.53
CA GLY A 11 -16.71 1.61 -7.10
C GLY A 11 -16.26 1.06 -5.73
N SER A 12 -17.22 0.74 -4.86
CA SER A 12 -16.97 0.15 -3.53
C SER A 12 -15.90 -0.96 -3.56
N LYS A 13 -15.87 -1.77 -4.61
CA LYS A 13 -14.91 -2.87 -4.79
C LYS A 13 -13.46 -2.42 -4.97
N PHE A 14 -13.20 -1.33 -5.69
CA PHE A 14 -11.82 -0.83 -5.88
C PHE A 14 -11.28 -0.24 -4.58
N HIS A 15 -12.11 0.49 -3.84
CA HIS A 15 -11.73 1.00 -2.53
C HIS A 15 -11.42 -0.12 -1.53
N VAL A 16 -12.28 -1.16 -1.48
CA VAL A 16 -12.07 -2.36 -0.65
C VAL A 16 -10.77 -3.08 -1.06
N PHE A 17 -10.53 -3.26 -2.35
CA PHE A 17 -9.29 -3.85 -2.84
C PHE A 17 -8.05 -3.06 -2.42
N CYS A 18 -8.03 -1.73 -2.61
CA CYS A 18 -6.94 -0.87 -2.16
C CYS A 18 -6.73 -0.95 -0.64
N GLN A 19 -7.82 -1.05 0.12
CA GLN A 19 -7.78 -1.16 1.57
C GLN A 19 -7.17 -2.49 2.02
N GLU A 20 -7.60 -3.62 1.44
CA GLU A 20 -7.01 -4.94 1.69
C GLU A 20 -5.53 -4.97 1.30
N LEU A 21 -5.18 -4.41 0.13
CA LEU A 21 -3.80 -4.29 -0.33
C LEU A 21 -2.96 -3.49 0.67
N PHE A 22 -3.51 -2.43 1.25
CA PHE A 22 -2.81 -1.60 2.25
C PHE A 22 -2.53 -2.38 3.53
N TYR A 23 -3.51 -3.11 4.04
CA TYR A 23 -3.32 -4.00 5.20
C TYR A 23 -2.29 -5.10 4.92
N ALA A 24 -2.33 -5.71 3.73
CA ALA A 24 -1.36 -6.73 3.33
C ALA A 24 0.07 -6.17 3.26
N LEU A 25 0.26 -4.98 2.66
CA LEU A 25 1.57 -4.32 2.64
C LEU A 25 2.04 -3.89 4.03
N SER A 26 1.14 -3.40 4.90
CA SER A 26 1.48 -3.12 6.29
C SER A 26 1.96 -4.38 7.02
N GLY A 27 1.28 -5.51 6.84
CA GLY A 27 1.71 -6.79 7.39
C GLY A 27 3.07 -7.24 6.86
N ALA A 28 3.30 -7.09 5.56
CA ALA A 28 4.58 -7.40 4.92
C ALA A 28 5.72 -6.53 5.48
N LEU A 29 5.50 -5.22 5.65
CA LEU A 29 6.49 -4.32 6.24
C LEU A 29 6.84 -4.72 7.68
N VAL A 30 5.85 -5.11 8.48
CA VAL A 30 6.10 -5.62 9.84
C VAL A 30 6.93 -6.91 9.80
N LEU A 31 6.59 -7.85 8.92
CA LEU A 31 7.38 -9.08 8.74
C LEU A 31 8.81 -8.80 8.29
N PHE A 32 9.01 -7.82 7.41
CA PHE A 32 10.33 -7.39 6.99
C PHE A 32 11.14 -6.79 8.14
N VAL A 33 10.53 -5.97 8.99
CA VAL A 33 11.20 -5.47 10.19
C VAL A 33 11.60 -6.63 11.12
N VAL A 34 10.70 -7.60 11.35
CA VAL A 34 11.00 -8.77 12.18
C VAL A 34 12.13 -9.62 11.57
N MET A 35 12.12 -9.84 10.26
CA MET A 35 13.20 -10.56 9.57
C MET A 35 14.53 -9.83 9.67
N GLU A 36 14.55 -8.51 9.52
CA GLU A 36 15.77 -7.71 9.63
C GLU A 36 16.34 -7.73 11.06
N ILE A 37 15.50 -7.88 12.09
CA ILE A 37 15.94 -8.08 13.48
C ILE A 37 16.56 -9.47 13.67
N ILE A 38 15.97 -10.53 13.10
CA ILE A 38 16.46 -11.91 13.25
C ILE A 38 17.74 -12.13 12.44
N LYS A 39 17.76 -11.67 11.20
CA LYS A 39 18.91 -11.73 10.30
C LYS A 39 19.09 -10.37 9.60
N PRO A 40 19.99 -9.53 10.12
CA PRO A 40 20.24 -8.22 9.53
C PRO A 40 20.75 -8.36 8.09
N GLN A 41 20.44 -7.37 7.27
CA GLN A 41 20.80 -7.27 5.86
C GLN A 41 20.09 -8.24 4.92
N ILE A 42 19.35 -9.26 5.39
CA ILE A 42 18.61 -10.13 4.47
C ILE A 42 17.52 -9.34 3.75
N VAL A 43 16.78 -8.50 4.46
CA VAL A 43 15.73 -7.73 3.81
C VAL A 43 16.41 -6.73 2.90
N THR A 44 17.35 -5.93 3.39
CA THR A 44 18.03 -4.92 2.57
C THR A 44 18.68 -5.48 1.28
N VAL A 45 19.24 -6.71 1.32
CA VAL A 45 19.93 -7.34 0.18
C VAL A 45 18.97 -8.03 -0.80
N TYR A 46 17.94 -8.71 -0.32
CA TYR A 46 17.03 -9.48 -1.18
C TYR A 46 15.72 -8.76 -1.51
N LEU A 47 15.29 -7.87 -0.63
CA LEU A 47 14.03 -7.15 -0.67
C LEU A 47 14.31 -5.66 -0.56
N ASN A 48 14.12 -4.92 -1.64
CA ASN A 48 14.30 -3.47 -1.60
C ASN A 48 13.23 -2.83 -0.70
N LEU A 49 13.55 -2.66 0.59
CA LEU A 49 12.62 -2.17 1.61
C LEU A 49 12.09 -0.79 1.22
N SER A 50 12.94 0.06 0.64
CA SER A 50 12.58 1.38 0.12
C SER A 50 11.52 1.29 -0.97
N PHE A 51 11.62 0.31 -1.88
CA PHE A 51 10.61 0.09 -2.92
C PHE A 51 9.26 -0.35 -2.32
N TRP A 52 9.27 -1.28 -1.36
CA TRP A 52 8.05 -1.72 -0.67
C TRP A 52 7.40 -0.58 0.13
N LEU A 53 8.21 0.26 0.78
CA LEU A 53 7.74 1.45 1.49
C LEU A 53 7.12 2.47 0.53
N LEU A 54 7.73 2.70 -0.63
CA LEU A 54 7.19 3.58 -1.67
C LEU A 54 5.85 3.07 -2.19
N LEU A 55 5.73 1.76 -2.43
CA LEU A 55 4.49 1.13 -2.89
C LEU A 55 3.39 1.23 -1.83
N TRP A 56 3.74 1.07 -0.55
CA TRP A 56 2.84 1.28 0.57
C TRP A 56 2.37 2.74 0.67
N CYS A 57 3.28 3.71 0.59
CA CYS A 57 2.96 5.14 0.59
C CYS A 57 2.05 5.54 -0.58
N LEU A 58 2.31 5.03 -1.78
CA LEU A 58 1.48 5.29 -2.95
C LEU A 58 0.05 4.78 -2.72
N ASN A 59 -0.09 3.56 -2.18
CA ASN A 59 -1.40 2.99 -1.87
C ASN A 59 -2.14 3.76 -0.77
N ALA A 60 -1.41 4.23 0.26
CA ALA A 60 -1.97 5.10 1.29
C ALA A 60 -2.52 6.40 0.70
N MET A 61 -1.79 7.02 -0.22
CA MET A 61 -2.19 8.26 -0.88
C MET A 61 -3.44 8.06 -1.73
N ILE A 62 -3.51 6.95 -2.49
CA ILE A 62 -4.71 6.57 -3.25
C ILE A 62 -5.90 6.40 -2.30
N LEU A 63 -5.75 5.67 -1.21
CA LEU A 63 -6.83 5.47 -0.23
C LEU A 63 -7.33 6.78 0.39
N LEU A 64 -6.43 7.72 0.68
CA LEU A 64 -6.80 9.04 1.21
C LEU A 64 -7.56 9.88 0.18
N LEU A 65 -7.14 9.85 -1.10
CA LEU A 65 -7.82 10.58 -2.18
C LEU A 65 -9.24 10.05 -2.45
N PHE A 66 -9.45 8.74 -2.31
CA PHE A 66 -10.75 8.10 -2.50
C PHE A 66 -11.57 7.98 -1.21
N LYS A 67 -11.05 8.44 -0.06
CA LYS A 67 -11.82 8.47 1.17
C LYS A 67 -12.96 9.48 0.98
N PRO A 68 -14.23 9.05 0.99
CA PRO A 68 -15.33 10.00 0.89
C PRO A 68 -15.24 10.93 2.09
N GLY A 69 -15.01 12.22 1.82
CA GLY A 69 -15.14 13.25 2.82
C GLY A 69 -16.50 13.10 3.48
N LYS A 70 -16.51 13.03 4.82
CA LYS A 70 -17.73 13.29 5.57
C LYS A 70 -18.19 14.71 5.29
#